data_AF-A0A4Q0AHB6-F1
#
_entry.id   AF-A0A4Q0AHB6-F1
#
_cell.length_a   1.000
_cell.length_b   1.000
_cell.length_c   1.000
_cell.angle_alpha   90.00
_cell.angle_beta   90.00
_cell.angle_gamma   90.00
#
_symmetry.space_group_name_H-M   'P 1'
#
loop_
_entity.id
_entity.type
_entity.pdbx_description
1 polymer ?
#
loop_
_entity_poly.entity_id
_entity_poly.type
_entity_poly.pdbx_seq_one_letter_code
_entity_poly.pdbx_strand_id
1 'polypeptide(L)'
;MFKKIVSNLSFSPALVGQLGFYAKRLRKEEATRRFGLIFVCLAVTVQLLAVFQAPQSANAASSNDFVAGGLGVGSQRSFNKYMVPYDANTNNLKDIMTGLGITREEITRTTYSSWIAGETYSWGRLPRLSAAQGLQTVNIPDANGNTILPVYPVKNKYINGVNARIYGWVGYSARVGWFGIMQACGNLVTNIVPTPVLPIKPTPPVIPPCRYNGSILQNNPNCKPCPGNPGAWYKDATCIPNIVESKSAVNLTQGNVDAATVTAQANDRIAYTITAKNAGLAPTEVPLVDPLADTLEYSTLVDAGAGTLDPKTKNLSWPTITLNPGETQSRTFAVQLLATIPATPVGQSDPISYNCKMSNGFGNNVDVKVECPPTKVVETLATELPRTGPGENLLFAGVVFGIVTYFFLRSKQLGKEVRLIRRDLNAGTI
;
A
#
# COMPACT_ATOMS: atom_id res chain seq x y z
N MET A 1 23.73 -22.95 -68.31
CA MET A 1 24.64 -22.07 -69.09
C MET A 1 26.08 -22.52 -68.94
N PHE A 2 26.74 -22.26 -67.79
CA PHE A 2 28.10 -22.72 -67.48
C PHE A 2 28.43 -24.14 -68.00
N LYS A 3 27.57 -25.14 -67.69
CA LYS A 3 27.77 -26.55 -68.05
C LYS A 3 27.76 -26.90 -69.56
N LYS A 4 27.09 -26.11 -70.43
CA LYS A 4 26.96 -26.38 -71.89
C LYS A 4 28.05 -25.68 -72.71
N ILE A 5 28.57 -24.56 -72.20
CA ILE A 5 29.74 -23.87 -72.75
C ILE A 5 30.98 -24.75 -72.54
N VAL A 6 31.15 -25.28 -71.33
CA VAL A 6 32.28 -26.17 -70.97
C VAL A 6 32.28 -27.50 -71.74
N SER A 7 31.14 -27.99 -72.26
CA SER A 7 31.04 -29.34 -72.83
C SER A 7 31.24 -29.45 -74.34
N ASN A 8 31.03 -28.38 -75.11
CA ASN A 8 31.18 -28.38 -76.58
C ASN A 8 32.36 -27.50 -77.06
N LEU A 9 33.09 -26.89 -76.12
CA LEU A 9 34.17 -25.92 -76.37
C LEU A 9 35.27 -26.47 -77.31
N SER A 10 35.56 -27.77 -77.20
CA SER A 10 36.54 -28.52 -77.98
C SER A 10 36.08 -28.84 -79.42
N PHE A 11 34.78 -28.72 -79.72
CA PHE A 11 34.23 -28.99 -81.06
C PHE A 11 34.00 -27.70 -81.87
N SER A 12 34.09 -26.50 -81.26
CA SER A 12 34.05 -25.21 -81.97
C SER A 12 34.61 -24.05 -81.11
N PRO A 13 35.70 -23.34 -81.52
CA PRO A 13 36.46 -22.40 -80.67
C PRO A 13 35.78 -21.10 -80.17
N ALA A 14 34.48 -20.88 -80.38
CA ALA A 14 33.90 -19.53 -80.42
C ALA A 14 33.41 -18.89 -79.08
N LEU A 15 33.89 -19.29 -77.88
CA LEU A 15 33.07 -19.24 -76.64
C LEU A 15 33.69 -18.69 -75.31
N VAL A 16 34.61 -17.70 -75.31
CA VAL A 16 35.65 -17.59 -74.22
C VAL A 16 35.55 -16.53 -73.06
N GLY A 17 34.85 -15.36 -73.06
CA GLY A 17 35.16 -14.26 -72.06
C GLY A 17 34.07 -13.41 -71.32
N GLN A 18 34.02 -13.37 -69.96
CA GLN A 18 33.15 -12.52 -69.05
C GLN A 18 33.75 -12.30 -67.59
N LEU A 19 33.05 -11.66 -66.58
CA LEU A 19 32.94 -12.02 -65.08
C LEU A 19 32.72 -10.90 -63.97
N GLY A 20 32.35 -11.27 -62.71
CA GLY A 20 31.94 -10.41 -61.53
C GLY A 20 32.69 -10.45 -60.14
N PHE A 21 32.05 -10.05 -58.99
CA PHE A 21 32.69 -9.36 -57.80
C PHE A 21 32.18 -9.68 -56.32
N TYR A 22 32.64 -8.96 -55.24
CA TYR A 22 32.06 -8.72 -53.85
C TYR A 22 32.77 -9.13 -52.50
N ALA A 23 32.48 -8.41 -51.38
CA ALA A 23 33.14 -8.44 -50.01
C ALA A 23 32.34 -8.81 -48.68
N LYS A 24 32.13 -7.91 -47.66
CA LYS A 24 32.34 -8.13 -46.16
C LYS A 24 31.38 -7.39 -45.14
N ARG A 25 30.96 -7.96 -43.96
CA ARG A 25 30.19 -7.32 -42.79
C ARG A 25 29.97 -8.21 -41.50
N LEU A 26 29.95 -7.72 -40.21
CA LEU A 26 29.37 -8.38 -38.95
C LEU A 26 29.49 -7.61 -37.55
N ARG A 27 28.97 -8.19 -36.40
CA ARG A 27 29.09 -7.94 -34.90
C ARG A 27 28.21 -6.87 -34.11
N LYS A 28 27.72 -7.14 -32.84
CA LYS A 28 27.42 -6.09 -31.76
C LYS A 28 27.05 -6.35 -30.23
N GLU A 29 26.57 -7.50 -29.71
CA GLU A 29 25.36 -7.55 -28.80
C GLU A 29 25.42 -7.79 -27.22
N GLU A 30 26.51 -7.56 -26.47
CA GLU A 30 26.73 -8.27 -25.16
C GLU A 30 26.33 -7.60 -23.79
N ALA A 31 26.11 -6.29 -23.70
CA ALA A 31 26.38 -5.53 -22.46
C ALA A 31 25.38 -5.62 -21.27
N THR A 32 24.13 -6.05 -21.44
CA THR A 32 23.01 -5.64 -20.55
C THR A 32 22.87 -6.40 -19.21
N ARG A 33 23.67 -7.44 -18.94
CA ARG A 33 23.33 -8.47 -17.93
C ARG A 33 23.90 -8.28 -16.50
N ARG A 34 24.68 -7.21 -16.22
CA ARG A 34 25.49 -7.10 -14.98
C ARG A 34 24.88 -6.35 -13.79
N PHE A 35 23.79 -5.60 -13.94
CA PHE A 35 23.35 -4.63 -12.91
C PHE A 35 22.59 -5.20 -11.69
N GLY A 36 22.05 -6.43 -11.74
CA GLY A 36 21.08 -6.90 -10.75
C GLY A 36 21.61 -7.34 -9.37
N LEU A 37 22.92 -7.55 -9.20
CA LEU A 37 23.46 -8.35 -8.09
C LEU A 37 23.72 -7.57 -6.78
N ILE A 38 23.72 -6.23 -6.83
CA ILE A 38 24.22 -5.37 -5.75
C ILE A 38 23.24 -5.26 -4.56
N PHE A 39 21.93 -5.26 -4.81
CA PHE A 39 20.92 -4.97 -3.78
C PHE A 39 20.82 -6.00 -2.65
N VAL A 40 21.22 -7.26 -2.89
CA VAL A 40 21.06 -8.35 -1.92
C VAL A 40 22.01 -8.22 -0.72
N CYS A 41 23.21 -7.67 -0.92
CA CYS A 41 24.23 -7.62 0.14
C CYS A 41 23.88 -6.66 1.30
N LEU A 42 23.12 -5.59 1.04
CA LEU A 42 22.91 -4.52 2.02
C LEU A 42 22.08 -4.96 3.24
N ALA A 43 21.10 -5.84 3.00
CA ALA A 43 20.09 -6.23 4.00
C ALA A 43 20.66 -7.03 5.20
N VAL A 44 21.69 -7.85 4.96
CA VAL A 44 22.27 -8.74 6.00
C VAL A 44 22.98 -7.94 7.11
N THR A 45 23.54 -6.78 6.77
CA THR A 45 24.34 -5.93 7.67
C THR A 45 23.55 -5.39 8.89
N VAL A 46 22.25 -5.18 8.73
CA VAL A 46 21.43 -4.44 9.71
C VAL A 46 21.09 -5.27 10.96
N GLN A 47 21.06 -6.60 10.84
CA GLN A 47 20.64 -7.49 11.93
C GLN A 47 21.71 -7.75 13.02
N LEU A 48 22.97 -7.36 12.80
CA LEU A 48 24.08 -7.68 13.73
C LEU A 48 24.25 -6.71 14.92
N LEU A 49 23.56 -5.57 14.95
CA LEU A 49 23.84 -4.47 15.88
C LEU A 49 23.04 -4.46 17.20
N ALA A 50 22.07 -5.35 17.39
CA ALA A 50 21.06 -5.23 18.46
C ALA A 50 21.35 -5.99 19.77
N VAL A 51 22.52 -6.61 19.94
CA VAL A 51 22.75 -7.67 20.96
C VAL A 51 23.34 -7.17 22.30
N PHE A 52 23.74 -5.90 22.43
CA PHE A 52 24.61 -5.47 23.55
C PHE A 52 24.06 -4.34 24.48
N GLN A 53 23.57 -4.79 25.66
CA GLN A 53 23.65 -4.16 27.03
C GLN A 53 22.54 -3.25 27.62
N ALA A 54 22.32 -3.37 28.96
CA ALA A 54 21.89 -2.33 29.93
C ALA A 54 22.11 -2.70 31.46
N PRO A 55 22.19 -1.76 32.45
CA PRO A 55 22.63 -1.96 33.88
C PRO A 55 21.72 -1.28 35.01
N GLN A 56 22.25 -0.95 36.25
CA GLN A 56 21.69 -0.12 37.44
C GLN A 56 21.08 -0.84 38.70
N SER A 57 20.87 -0.30 39.95
CA SER A 57 21.36 0.84 40.83
C SER A 57 20.82 0.74 42.34
N ALA A 58 21.08 1.68 43.31
CA ALA A 58 20.68 1.67 44.76
C ALA A 58 20.20 3.05 45.39
N ASN A 59 19.50 3.11 46.57
CA ASN A 59 18.76 4.35 47.03
C ASN A 59 18.41 4.58 48.55
N ALA A 60 18.14 5.85 48.91
CA ALA A 60 17.55 6.36 50.18
C ALA A 60 16.18 7.06 49.96
N ALA A 61 15.41 7.37 51.03
CA ALA A 61 13.98 7.76 50.98
C ALA A 61 13.19 6.78 50.10
N SER A 62 12.84 5.62 50.67
CA SER A 62 12.64 4.48 49.80
C SER A 62 11.32 4.55 49.06
N SER A 63 11.38 4.37 47.74
CA SER A 63 10.21 3.97 46.94
C SER A 63 9.58 2.65 47.42
N ASN A 64 10.19 1.95 48.38
CA ASN A 64 9.64 0.81 49.14
C ASN A 64 8.51 1.20 50.11
N ASP A 65 8.41 2.45 50.52
CA ASP A 65 7.57 2.83 51.67
C ASP A 65 6.10 3.02 51.25
N PHE A 66 5.17 2.49 52.06
CA PHE A 66 3.74 2.60 51.79
C PHE A 66 3.22 4.03 51.97
N VAL A 67 3.70 4.70 53.02
CA VAL A 67 3.57 6.14 53.27
C VAL A 67 4.98 6.72 53.39
N ALA A 68 5.43 7.43 52.35
CA ALA A 68 6.75 8.06 52.33
C ALA A 68 6.93 9.01 53.53
N GLY A 69 7.97 8.80 54.33
CA GLY A 69 8.23 9.56 55.57
C GLY A 69 7.41 9.12 56.80
N GLY A 70 6.52 8.14 56.67
CA GLY A 70 5.82 7.51 57.79
C GLY A 70 4.71 8.35 58.44
N LEU A 71 4.27 7.90 59.63
CA LEU A 71 3.06 8.36 60.33
C LEU A 71 3.38 9.34 61.48
N GLY A 72 4.63 9.80 61.55
CA GLY A 72 5.15 10.71 62.58
C GLY A 72 5.46 10.03 63.92
N VAL A 73 6.43 10.58 64.64
CA VAL A 73 6.93 10.07 65.94
C VAL A 73 6.53 10.98 67.11
N GLY A 74 6.52 10.44 68.33
CA GLY A 74 6.23 11.21 69.56
C GLY A 74 4.87 11.91 69.52
N SER A 75 4.84 13.19 69.87
CA SER A 75 3.65 14.05 69.81
C SER A 75 3.16 14.35 68.38
N GLN A 76 3.99 14.10 67.36
CA GLN A 76 3.65 14.25 65.94
C GLN A 76 3.04 12.97 65.33
N ARG A 77 2.86 11.92 66.13
CA ARG A 77 2.18 10.69 65.76
C ARG A 77 0.70 10.96 65.50
N SER A 78 0.25 10.74 64.27
CA SER A 78 -1.16 10.91 63.92
C SER A 78 -1.61 9.81 62.96
N PHE A 79 -2.68 9.10 63.31
CA PHE A 79 -3.25 8.07 62.43
C PHE A 79 -3.83 8.67 61.14
N ASN A 80 -4.20 9.95 61.16
CA ASN A 80 -4.64 10.67 59.95
C ASN A 80 -3.53 10.77 58.90
N LYS A 81 -2.25 10.68 59.26
CA LYS A 81 -1.13 10.57 58.30
C LYS A 81 -1.15 9.26 57.51
N TYR A 82 -1.88 8.25 57.96
CA TYR A 82 -2.20 7.05 57.18
C TYR A 82 -3.56 7.16 56.50
N MET A 83 -4.60 7.57 57.24
CA MET A 83 -5.97 7.59 56.72
C MET A 83 -6.16 8.57 55.56
N VAL A 84 -5.47 9.72 55.55
CA VAL A 84 -5.58 10.69 54.43
C VAL A 84 -5.03 10.11 53.11
N PRO A 85 -3.77 9.63 53.01
CA PRO A 85 -3.28 9.00 51.78
C PRO A 85 -4.00 7.68 51.47
N TYR A 86 -4.52 6.96 52.47
CA TYR A 86 -5.36 5.78 52.25
C TYR A 86 -6.67 6.16 51.56
N ASP A 87 -7.43 7.11 52.12
CA ASP A 87 -8.74 7.50 51.58
C ASP A 87 -8.63 8.17 50.20
N ALA A 88 -7.56 8.95 49.98
CA ALA A 88 -7.18 9.49 48.67
C ALA A 88 -6.52 8.46 47.73
N ASN A 89 -6.34 7.21 48.17
CA ASN A 89 -5.66 6.12 47.46
C ASN A 89 -4.28 6.50 46.87
N THR A 90 -3.55 7.37 47.56
CA THR A 90 -2.23 7.85 47.16
C THR A 90 -1.26 6.67 47.05
N ASN A 91 -0.55 6.56 45.93
CA ASN A 91 0.31 5.41 45.60
C ASN A 91 -0.41 4.05 45.81
N ASN A 92 -1.71 3.98 45.47
CA ASN A 92 -2.54 2.79 45.59
C ASN A 92 -2.65 2.20 47.02
N LEU A 93 -2.45 3.01 48.06
CA LEU A 93 -2.42 2.50 49.44
C LEU A 93 -3.71 1.79 49.86
N LYS A 94 -4.87 2.27 49.41
CA LYS A 94 -6.17 1.64 49.67
C LYS A 94 -6.38 0.39 48.83
N ASP A 95 -5.97 0.38 47.56
CA ASP A 95 -6.01 -0.84 46.76
C ASP A 95 -5.12 -1.93 47.35
N ILE A 96 -3.92 -1.59 47.82
CA ILE A 96 -2.98 -2.55 48.45
C ILE A 96 -3.61 -3.22 49.67
N MET A 97 -4.19 -2.44 50.58
CA MET A 97 -4.84 -2.99 51.77
C MET A 97 -6.10 -3.79 51.42
N THR A 98 -6.94 -3.29 50.51
CA THR A 98 -8.16 -3.97 50.04
C THR A 98 -7.81 -5.29 49.35
N GLY A 99 -6.81 -5.28 48.47
CA GLY A 99 -6.30 -6.45 47.76
C GLY A 99 -5.64 -7.47 48.69
N LEU A 100 -5.00 -7.05 49.78
CA LEU A 100 -4.51 -7.99 50.81
C LEU A 100 -5.63 -8.48 51.75
N GLY A 101 -6.85 -7.96 51.63
CA GLY A 101 -8.03 -8.41 52.36
C GLY A 101 -8.28 -7.69 53.68
N ILE A 102 -7.70 -6.52 53.88
CA ILE A 102 -7.88 -5.69 55.08
C ILE A 102 -8.82 -4.54 54.75
N THR A 103 -9.97 -4.45 55.43
CA THR A 103 -10.97 -3.41 55.12
C THR A 103 -10.68 -2.07 55.80
N ARG A 104 -11.31 -1.00 55.32
CA ARG A 104 -11.21 0.33 55.94
C ARG A 104 -11.68 0.31 57.40
N GLU A 105 -12.74 -0.44 57.68
CA GLU A 105 -13.35 -0.60 59.01
C GLU A 105 -12.47 -1.42 59.96
N GLU A 106 -11.63 -2.32 59.43
CA GLU A 106 -10.60 -3.02 60.19
C GLU A 106 -9.44 -2.08 60.52
N ILE A 107 -9.04 -1.23 59.57
CA ILE A 107 -7.99 -0.20 59.74
C ILE A 107 -8.41 0.87 60.77
N THR A 108 -9.64 1.39 60.70
CA THR A 108 -10.12 2.41 61.66
C THR A 108 -10.33 1.90 63.08
N ARG A 109 -10.43 0.58 63.27
CA ARG A 109 -10.48 -0.08 64.59
C ARG A 109 -9.09 -0.43 65.16
N THR A 110 -8.01 -0.13 64.45
CA THR A 110 -6.65 -0.35 64.96
C THR A 110 -6.37 0.50 66.21
N THR A 111 -5.58 -0.05 67.13
CA THR A 111 -5.11 0.66 68.33
C THR A 111 -3.60 0.81 68.30
N TYR A 112 -3.08 1.94 68.78
CA TYR A 112 -1.63 2.14 68.81
C TYR A 112 -0.97 1.26 69.87
N SER A 113 0.06 0.50 69.47
CA SER A 113 0.76 -0.44 70.33
C SER A 113 2.20 -0.69 69.82
N SER A 114 2.84 -1.75 70.31
CA SER A 114 4.12 -2.24 69.79
C SER A 114 4.15 -3.76 69.71
N TRP A 115 4.96 -4.29 68.81
CA TRP A 115 5.21 -5.73 68.66
C TRP A 115 6.71 -5.99 68.48
N ILE A 116 7.12 -7.25 68.65
CA ILE A 116 8.48 -7.68 68.29
C ILE A 116 8.47 -8.13 66.83
N ALA A 117 9.48 -7.68 66.07
CA ALA A 117 9.68 -7.95 64.66
C ALA A 117 9.55 -9.44 64.31
N GLY A 118 10.30 -10.30 64.99
CA GLY A 118 10.18 -11.76 64.94
C GLY A 118 10.10 -12.33 63.52
N GLU A 119 9.17 -13.26 63.31
CA GLU A 119 8.90 -13.90 62.02
C GLU A 119 7.82 -13.16 61.18
N THR A 120 7.37 -11.97 61.60
CA THR A 120 6.35 -11.19 60.85
C THR A 120 6.87 -10.77 59.48
N TYR A 121 5.99 -10.54 58.51
CA TYR A 121 6.32 -10.01 57.19
C TYR A 121 6.10 -8.50 57.18
N SER A 122 7.13 -7.70 56.86
CA SER A 122 6.97 -6.29 56.48
C SER A 122 6.78 -6.18 54.98
N TRP A 123 5.80 -5.37 54.58
CA TRP A 123 5.39 -5.22 53.20
C TRP A 123 5.94 -3.92 52.63
N GLY A 124 6.78 -4.04 51.62
CA GLY A 124 7.32 -2.89 50.90
C GLY A 124 6.97 -2.92 49.42
N ARG A 125 7.31 -1.86 48.70
CA ARG A 125 7.13 -1.73 47.25
C ARG A 125 8.40 -2.02 46.44
N LEU A 126 9.53 -2.35 47.10
CA LEU A 126 10.76 -2.78 46.44
C LEU A 126 11.15 -4.21 46.84
N PRO A 127 11.62 -5.05 45.89
CA PRO A 127 12.17 -6.36 46.20
C PRO A 127 13.57 -6.22 46.81
N ARG A 128 13.66 -6.14 48.14
CA ARG A 128 14.92 -5.83 48.85
C ARG A 128 15.80 -7.04 49.21
N LEU A 129 15.39 -8.27 48.91
CA LEU A 129 16.12 -9.51 49.20
C LEU A 129 16.07 -10.50 48.01
N SER A 130 16.83 -11.59 48.07
CA SER A 130 16.80 -12.68 47.09
C SER A 130 15.67 -13.71 47.35
N ALA A 131 15.34 -14.52 46.34
CA ALA A 131 14.39 -15.62 46.47
C ALA A 131 14.83 -16.67 47.51
N ALA A 132 16.13 -16.93 47.65
CA ALA A 132 16.69 -17.81 48.69
C ALA A 132 16.48 -17.28 50.12
N GLN A 133 16.34 -15.96 50.28
CA GLN A 133 15.95 -15.32 51.54
C GLN A 133 14.42 -15.20 51.70
N GLY A 134 13.65 -15.79 50.78
CA GLY A 134 12.20 -15.83 50.83
C GLY A 134 11.50 -14.57 50.31
N LEU A 135 12.12 -13.81 49.39
CA LEU A 135 11.41 -12.75 48.67
C LEU A 135 10.17 -13.33 47.98
N GLN A 136 9.00 -12.80 48.32
CA GLN A 136 7.75 -13.07 47.62
C GLN A 136 7.26 -11.81 46.93
N THR A 137 6.57 -11.98 45.80
CA THR A 137 5.94 -10.90 45.04
C THR A 137 4.43 -11.12 45.09
N VAL A 138 3.70 -10.09 45.48
CA VAL A 138 2.26 -10.16 45.68
C VAL A 138 1.59 -9.08 44.84
N ASN A 139 0.83 -9.52 43.84
CA ASN A 139 0.16 -8.65 42.89
C ASN A 139 -1.12 -8.08 43.49
N ILE A 140 -1.20 -6.75 43.56
CA ILE A 140 -2.40 -6.06 44.01
C ILE A 140 -3.27 -5.71 42.79
N PRO A 141 -4.53 -6.17 42.74
CA PRO A 141 -5.52 -5.66 41.80
C PRO A 141 -6.12 -4.32 42.26
N ASP A 142 -6.36 -3.42 41.31
CA ASP A 142 -7.21 -2.25 41.49
C ASP A 142 -8.68 -2.65 41.58
N ALA A 143 -9.55 -1.67 41.87
CA ALA A 143 -11.00 -1.87 41.90
C ALA A 143 -11.62 -2.46 40.62
N ASN A 144 -10.92 -2.46 39.47
CA ASN A 144 -11.38 -2.99 38.19
C ASN A 144 -10.89 -4.43 37.92
N GLY A 145 -10.12 -5.02 38.84
CA GLY A 145 -9.50 -6.34 38.69
C GLY A 145 -8.21 -6.34 37.87
N ASN A 146 -7.65 -5.16 37.59
CA ASN A 146 -6.38 -5.02 36.87
C ASN A 146 -5.22 -4.96 37.87
N THR A 147 -4.14 -5.70 37.64
CA THR A 147 -2.96 -5.61 38.53
C THR A 147 -2.27 -4.26 38.34
N ILE A 148 -2.09 -3.51 39.43
CA ILE A 148 -1.55 -2.14 39.43
C ILE A 148 -0.11 -2.07 39.90
N LEU A 149 0.20 -2.64 41.06
CA LEU A 149 1.54 -2.63 41.64
C LEU A 149 1.81 -3.94 42.40
N PRO A 150 2.99 -4.55 42.23
CA PRO A 150 3.46 -5.60 43.12
C PRO A 150 3.92 -5.00 44.45
N VAL A 151 3.62 -5.70 45.55
CA VAL A 151 4.19 -5.46 46.87
C VAL A 151 4.93 -6.71 47.35
N TYR A 152 5.94 -6.51 48.18
CA TYR A 152 6.95 -7.50 48.53
C TYR A 152 6.95 -7.69 50.05
N PRO A 153 6.27 -8.74 50.56
CA PRO A 153 6.43 -9.16 51.94
C PRO A 153 7.81 -9.77 52.14
N VAL A 154 8.51 -9.27 53.14
CA VAL A 154 9.84 -9.73 53.56
C VAL A 154 9.82 -9.95 55.07
N LYS A 155 10.40 -11.05 55.54
CA LYS A 155 10.47 -11.32 56.99
C LYS A 155 11.23 -10.20 57.71
N ASN A 156 10.58 -9.60 58.71
CA ASN A 156 11.06 -8.45 59.46
C ASN A 156 12.43 -8.70 60.11
N LYS A 157 12.74 -9.94 60.51
CA LYS A 157 14.07 -10.30 61.01
C LYS A 157 15.24 -9.98 60.07
N TYR A 158 15.02 -9.97 58.75
CA TYR A 158 16.07 -9.66 57.77
C TYR A 158 16.21 -8.16 57.49
N ILE A 159 15.23 -7.34 57.89
CA ILE A 159 15.22 -5.88 57.67
C ILE A 159 15.56 -5.15 58.98
N ASN A 160 14.90 -5.52 60.07
CA ASN A 160 14.94 -4.85 61.37
C ASN A 160 15.62 -5.68 62.47
N GLY A 161 15.84 -6.99 62.26
CA GLY A 161 16.37 -7.91 63.28
C GLY A 161 15.28 -8.60 64.12
N VAL A 162 15.54 -9.82 64.59
CA VAL A 162 14.53 -10.69 65.25
C VAL A 162 13.88 -10.03 66.47
N ASN A 163 14.67 -9.39 67.34
CA ASN A 163 14.21 -8.85 68.62
C ASN A 163 13.84 -7.36 68.56
N ALA A 164 13.81 -6.73 67.38
CA ALA A 164 13.50 -5.32 67.26
C ALA A 164 12.04 -5.03 67.65
N ARG A 165 11.83 -4.07 68.55
CA ARG A 165 10.50 -3.60 68.91
C ARG A 165 10.02 -2.58 67.88
N ILE A 166 8.98 -2.94 67.14
CA ILE A 166 8.33 -2.08 66.14
C ILE A 166 7.12 -1.41 66.80
N TYR A 167 6.93 -0.13 66.52
CA TYR A 167 5.79 0.68 66.99
C TYR A 167 4.86 1.01 65.83
N GLY A 168 3.56 1.07 66.11
CA GLY A 168 2.56 1.30 65.08
C GLY A 168 1.14 1.00 65.53
N TRP A 169 0.24 0.92 64.56
CA TRP A 169 -1.18 0.65 64.78
C TRP A 169 -1.46 -0.82 64.53
N VAL A 170 -2.04 -1.50 65.52
CA VAL A 170 -2.29 -2.93 65.53
C VAL A 170 -3.79 -3.17 65.43
N GLY A 171 -4.18 -4.09 64.55
CA GLY A 171 -5.57 -4.48 64.33
C GLY A 171 -5.72 -5.96 64.04
N TYR A 172 -6.97 -6.35 63.82
CA TYR A 172 -7.34 -7.70 63.41
C TYR A 172 -8.21 -7.61 62.17
N SER A 173 -7.83 -8.36 61.14
CA SER A 173 -8.64 -8.57 59.94
C SER A 173 -9.26 -9.96 59.99
N ALA A 174 -10.54 -10.07 59.61
CA ALA A 174 -11.23 -11.36 59.52
C ALA A 174 -10.55 -12.31 58.52
N ARG A 175 -9.80 -11.78 57.54
CA ARG A 175 -9.10 -12.56 56.50
C ARG A 175 -7.60 -12.72 56.74
N VAL A 176 -6.92 -11.69 57.24
CA VAL A 176 -5.45 -11.70 57.43
C VAL A 176 -5.05 -12.08 58.87
N GLY A 177 -5.99 -12.05 59.81
CA GLY A 177 -5.71 -12.17 61.23
C GLY A 177 -5.06 -10.90 61.78
N TRP A 178 -4.09 -11.07 62.67
CA TRP A 178 -3.32 -9.95 63.23
C TRP A 178 -2.54 -9.19 62.14
N PHE A 179 -2.65 -7.86 62.13
CA PHE A 179 -1.84 -6.98 61.30
C PHE A 179 -1.38 -5.74 62.07
N GLY A 180 -0.29 -5.14 61.60
CA GLY A 180 0.27 -3.89 62.09
C GLY A 180 0.56 -2.91 60.96
N ILE A 181 0.51 -1.60 61.23
CA ILE A 181 0.92 -0.54 60.30
C ILE A 181 2.12 0.18 60.93
N MET A 182 3.29 0.09 60.30
CA MET A 182 4.55 0.61 60.85
C MET A 182 4.54 2.14 60.92
N GLN A 183 4.87 2.68 62.09
CA GLN A 183 4.95 4.13 62.32
C GLN A 183 6.00 4.82 61.43
N ALA A 184 7.09 4.15 61.06
CA ALA A 184 8.23 4.74 60.37
C ALA A 184 8.05 4.93 58.84
N CYS A 185 7.23 4.10 58.19
CA CYS A 185 7.11 4.05 56.72
C CYS A 185 5.69 3.74 56.21
N GLY A 186 4.71 3.57 57.12
CA GLY A 186 3.35 3.14 56.80
C GLY A 186 3.24 1.72 56.26
N ASN A 187 4.35 0.97 56.17
CA ASN A 187 4.36 -0.40 55.67
C ASN A 187 3.44 -1.28 56.50
N LEU A 188 2.65 -2.09 55.81
CA LEU A 188 1.88 -3.15 56.44
C LEU A 188 2.84 -4.18 57.05
N VAL A 189 2.42 -4.79 58.15
CA VAL A 189 3.05 -5.95 58.77
C VAL A 189 1.99 -7.00 59.07
N THR A 190 2.28 -8.27 58.77
CA THR A 190 1.35 -9.40 58.95
C THR A 190 2.07 -10.64 59.47
N ASN A 191 1.34 -11.57 60.06
CA ASN A 191 1.89 -12.88 60.46
C ASN A 191 1.95 -13.88 59.27
N ILE A 192 1.13 -13.65 58.24
CA ILE A 192 1.02 -14.48 57.04
C ILE A 192 1.23 -13.65 55.77
N VAL A 193 1.48 -14.30 54.64
CA VAL A 193 1.31 -13.69 53.32
C VAL A 193 -0.09 -14.08 52.82
N PRO A 194 -1.11 -13.19 52.87
CA PRO A 194 -2.44 -13.54 52.42
C PRO A 194 -2.49 -13.54 50.89
N THR A 195 -3.22 -14.49 50.32
CA THR A 195 -3.52 -14.51 48.88
C THR A 195 -4.38 -13.29 48.54
N PRO A 196 -3.99 -12.46 47.56
CA PRO A 196 -4.77 -11.28 47.18
C PRO A 196 -6.22 -11.60 46.84
N VAL A 197 -7.12 -10.76 47.30
CA VAL A 197 -8.50 -10.71 46.82
C VAL A 197 -8.45 -10.15 45.40
N LEU A 198 -8.78 -10.96 44.40
CA LEU A 198 -9.31 -10.39 43.17
C LEU A 198 -10.62 -9.70 43.54
N PRO A 199 -10.79 -8.38 43.32
CA PRO A 199 -12.13 -7.82 43.29
C PRO A 199 -12.87 -8.62 42.23
N ILE A 200 -14.12 -8.97 42.55
CA ILE A 200 -14.97 -9.74 41.66
C ILE A 200 -15.21 -8.86 40.44
N LYS A 201 -14.37 -9.03 39.43
CA LYS A 201 -14.54 -8.40 38.13
C LYS A 201 -15.91 -8.87 37.64
N PRO A 202 -16.90 -7.97 37.43
CA PRO A 202 -18.09 -8.36 36.67
C PRO A 202 -17.56 -8.90 35.34
N THR A 203 -17.82 -10.18 35.08
CA THR A 203 -17.16 -10.94 34.01
C THR A 203 -17.13 -10.11 32.74
N PRO A 204 -15.94 -9.85 32.14
CA PRO A 204 -15.92 -9.13 30.88
C PRO A 204 -16.73 -9.97 29.90
N PRO A 205 -17.69 -9.39 29.17
CA PRO A 205 -18.46 -10.17 28.20
C PRO A 205 -17.47 -10.85 27.26
N VAL A 206 -17.68 -12.16 27.02
CA VAL A 206 -16.90 -12.90 26.04
C VAL A 206 -17.06 -12.16 24.72
N ILE A 207 -16.02 -11.45 24.30
CA ILE A 207 -16.07 -10.67 23.06
C ILE A 207 -16.18 -11.69 21.94
N PRO A 208 -17.31 -11.72 21.20
CA PRO A 208 -17.51 -12.77 20.21
C PRO A 208 -16.46 -12.67 19.10
N PRO A 209 -16.23 -13.75 18.34
CA PRO A 209 -15.52 -13.65 17.08
C PRO A 209 -16.22 -12.60 16.20
N CYS A 210 -15.43 -11.88 15.41
CA CYS A 210 -15.92 -10.85 14.53
C CYS A 210 -16.91 -11.42 13.54
N ARG A 211 -18.10 -10.78 13.42
CA ARG A 211 -19.17 -11.18 12.52
C ARG A 211 -18.71 -11.43 11.06
N TYR A 212 -17.69 -10.71 10.61
CA TYR A 212 -17.20 -10.74 9.23
C TYR A 212 -16.01 -11.68 9.02
N ASN A 213 -15.25 -12.00 10.07
CA ASN A 213 -14.09 -12.88 10.00
C ASN A 213 -13.86 -13.54 11.37
N GLY A 214 -14.17 -14.84 11.48
CA GLY A 214 -14.04 -15.59 12.72
C GLY A 214 -12.62 -15.71 13.28
N SER A 215 -11.59 -15.32 12.51
CA SER A 215 -10.18 -15.33 12.93
C SER A 215 -9.76 -14.11 13.76
N ILE A 216 -10.63 -13.10 13.91
CA ILE A 216 -10.38 -11.89 14.73
C ILE A 216 -11.55 -11.65 15.69
N LEU A 217 -11.32 -10.90 16.76
CA LEU A 217 -12.35 -10.55 17.75
C LEU A 217 -13.23 -9.37 17.29
N GLN A 218 -14.48 -9.30 17.77
CA GLN A 218 -15.45 -8.26 17.41
C GLN A 218 -15.00 -6.83 17.77
N ASN A 219 -14.09 -6.66 18.74
CA ASN A 219 -13.51 -5.37 19.12
C ASN A 219 -12.22 -5.00 18.35
N ASN A 220 -11.76 -5.84 17.43
CA ASN A 220 -10.57 -5.55 16.63
C ASN A 220 -10.88 -4.38 15.66
N PRO A 221 -9.98 -3.38 15.47
CA PRO A 221 -10.20 -2.30 14.50
C PRO A 221 -10.38 -2.77 13.04
N ASN A 222 -9.95 -3.99 12.72
CA ASN A 222 -10.20 -4.64 11.44
C ASN A 222 -11.56 -5.35 11.37
N CYS A 223 -12.32 -5.46 12.46
CA CYS A 223 -13.67 -6.03 12.45
C CYS A 223 -14.69 -5.01 11.92
N LYS A 224 -14.62 -4.77 10.61
CA LYS A 224 -15.54 -3.88 9.90
C LYS A 224 -16.02 -4.52 8.59
N PRO A 225 -17.27 -4.24 8.18
CA PRO A 225 -17.83 -4.80 6.95
C PRO A 225 -17.15 -4.21 5.72
N CYS A 226 -17.25 -4.93 4.61
CA CYS A 226 -17.00 -4.38 3.29
C CYS A 226 -18.04 -3.27 3.00
N PRO A 227 -17.64 -2.03 2.60
CA PRO A 227 -18.59 -0.92 2.52
C PRO A 227 -19.79 -1.15 1.58
N GLY A 228 -19.60 -1.85 0.46
CA GLY A 228 -20.68 -2.24 -0.46
C GLY A 228 -21.32 -3.61 -0.16
N ASN A 229 -20.80 -4.37 0.80
CA ASN A 229 -21.40 -5.63 1.23
C ASN A 229 -21.31 -5.76 2.77
N PRO A 230 -22.36 -5.34 3.51
CA PRO A 230 -22.41 -5.41 4.97
C PRO A 230 -22.27 -6.82 5.59
N GLY A 231 -22.31 -7.89 4.79
CA GLY A 231 -22.07 -9.26 5.24
C GLY A 231 -20.62 -9.73 5.09
N ALA A 232 -19.84 -9.14 4.20
CA ALA A 232 -18.45 -9.54 3.91
C ALA A 232 -17.44 -8.74 4.73
N TRP A 233 -16.22 -9.26 4.85
CA TRP A 233 -15.12 -8.55 5.50
C TRP A 233 -14.47 -7.55 4.54
N TYR A 234 -14.08 -6.37 5.02
CA TYR A 234 -13.49 -5.33 4.17
C TYR A 234 -12.11 -5.68 3.56
N LYS A 235 -11.48 -6.76 4.05
CA LYS A 235 -10.20 -7.32 3.57
C LYS A 235 -10.37 -8.61 2.78
N ASP A 236 -11.61 -9.03 2.52
CA ASP A 236 -11.92 -10.15 1.65
C ASP A 236 -11.48 -9.85 0.20
N ALA A 237 -11.01 -10.86 -0.53
CA ALA A 237 -10.61 -10.72 -1.94
C ALA A 237 -11.77 -10.28 -2.85
N THR A 238 -13.02 -10.46 -2.42
CA THR A 238 -14.23 -9.98 -3.09
C THR A 238 -14.53 -8.49 -2.81
N CYS A 239 -13.95 -7.89 -1.77
CA CYS A 239 -14.17 -6.49 -1.39
C CYS A 239 -13.29 -5.53 -2.21
N ILE A 240 -13.51 -5.50 -3.52
CA ILE A 240 -12.74 -4.68 -4.47
C ILE A 240 -13.60 -3.59 -5.14
N PRO A 241 -13.02 -2.45 -5.54
CA PRO A 241 -13.71 -1.47 -6.37
C PRO A 241 -13.92 -2.01 -7.79
N ASN A 242 -14.93 -1.50 -8.49
CA ASN A 242 -15.15 -1.76 -9.90
C ASN A 242 -15.74 -0.50 -10.53
N ILE A 243 -14.93 0.24 -11.29
CA ILE A 243 -15.35 1.51 -11.90
C ILE A 243 -15.88 1.25 -13.29
N VAL A 244 -17.14 1.64 -13.51
CA VAL A 244 -17.81 1.63 -14.80
C VAL A 244 -17.94 3.08 -15.25
N GLU A 245 -17.26 3.40 -16.33
CA GLU A 245 -17.30 4.71 -16.99
C GLU A 245 -18.25 4.67 -18.18
N SER A 246 -18.92 5.78 -18.45
CA SER A 246 -19.74 5.96 -19.63
C SER A 246 -19.83 7.43 -20.07
N LYS A 247 -20.21 7.62 -21.33
CA LYS A 247 -20.32 8.92 -21.97
C LYS A 247 -21.51 8.98 -22.92
N SER A 248 -22.19 10.12 -22.91
CA SER A 248 -23.25 10.49 -23.86
C SER A 248 -23.01 11.90 -24.42
N ALA A 249 -23.69 12.22 -25.53
CA ALA A 249 -23.65 13.54 -26.14
C ALA A 249 -25.03 13.97 -26.66
N VAL A 250 -25.35 15.25 -26.52
CA VAL A 250 -26.57 15.85 -27.07
C VAL A 250 -26.24 17.07 -27.92
N ASN A 251 -26.91 17.21 -29.05
CA ASN A 251 -26.81 18.38 -29.92
C ASN A 251 -27.83 19.42 -29.45
N LEU A 252 -27.36 20.45 -28.75
CA LEU A 252 -28.18 21.50 -28.14
C LEU A 252 -28.86 22.41 -29.18
N THR A 253 -28.25 22.56 -30.36
CA THR A 253 -28.73 23.44 -31.44
C THR A 253 -29.70 22.72 -32.40
N GLN A 254 -29.60 21.40 -32.52
CA GLN A 254 -30.57 20.55 -33.25
C GLN A 254 -31.68 19.97 -32.34
N GLY A 255 -32.10 20.70 -31.30
CA GLY A 255 -33.26 20.34 -30.48
C GLY A 255 -33.01 19.35 -29.33
N ASN A 256 -31.77 19.26 -28.83
CA ASN A 256 -31.35 18.38 -27.73
C ASN A 256 -31.46 16.87 -28.05
N VAL A 257 -31.32 16.51 -29.33
CA VAL A 257 -31.24 15.12 -29.80
C VAL A 257 -29.89 14.49 -29.46
N ASP A 258 -29.82 13.15 -29.42
CA ASP A 258 -28.56 12.41 -29.31
C ASP A 258 -27.63 12.78 -30.48
N ALA A 259 -26.47 13.33 -30.17
CA ALA A 259 -25.54 13.85 -31.18
C ALA A 259 -24.94 12.75 -32.07
N ALA A 260 -24.97 11.47 -31.66
CA ALA A 260 -24.54 10.35 -32.49
C ALA A 260 -25.56 9.98 -33.58
N THR A 261 -26.81 10.44 -33.46
CA THR A 261 -27.90 10.12 -34.39
C THR A 261 -28.05 11.11 -35.55
N VAL A 262 -27.45 12.29 -35.44
CA VAL A 262 -27.53 13.37 -36.43
C VAL A 262 -26.14 13.76 -36.95
N THR A 263 -26.09 14.41 -38.12
CA THR A 263 -24.86 15.06 -38.59
C THR A 263 -24.80 16.47 -38.02
N ALA A 264 -23.77 16.75 -37.22
CA ALA A 264 -23.50 18.06 -36.65
C ALA A 264 -23.03 19.05 -37.73
N GLN A 265 -23.55 20.26 -37.64
CA GLN A 265 -23.44 21.34 -38.59
C GLN A 265 -22.48 22.44 -38.09
N ALA A 266 -21.98 23.29 -38.98
CA ALA A 266 -21.11 24.40 -38.57
C ALA A 266 -21.81 25.30 -37.53
N ASN A 267 -21.10 25.65 -36.45
CA ASN A 267 -21.62 26.35 -35.26
C ASN A 267 -22.56 25.57 -34.33
N ASP A 268 -22.84 24.28 -34.58
CA ASP A 268 -23.62 23.47 -33.64
C ASP A 268 -22.95 23.40 -32.26
N ARG A 269 -23.75 23.26 -31.20
CA ARG A 269 -23.27 23.07 -29.83
C ARG A 269 -23.54 21.66 -29.34
N ILE A 270 -22.48 20.92 -29.04
CA ILE A 270 -22.57 19.56 -28.52
C ILE A 270 -22.21 19.59 -27.03
N ALA A 271 -23.15 19.18 -26.18
CA ALA A 271 -22.87 18.94 -24.77
C ALA A 271 -22.56 17.45 -24.55
N TYR A 272 -21.40 17.18 -23.98
CA TYR A 272 -20.94 15.86 -23.61
C TYR A 272 -21.12 15.66 -22.11
N THR A 273 -21.65 14.51 -21.68
CA THR A 273 -21.71 14.14 -20.26
C THR A 273 -20.94 12.86 -20.03
N ILE A 274 -19.87 12.94 -19.23
CA ILE A 274 -19.16 11.78 -18.70
C ILE A 274 -19.75 11.37 -17.36
N THR A 275 -19.76 10.07 -17.08
CA THR A 275 -20.28 9.48 -15.85
C THR A 275 -19.38 8.36 -15.39
N ALA A 276 -18.96 8.39 -14.13
CA ALA A 276 -18.22 7.30 -13.49
C ALA A 276 -19.06 6.75 -12.32
N LYS A 277 -19.19 5.43 -12.27
CA LYS A 277 -19.94 4.70 -11.23
C LYS A 277 -19.08 3.62 -10.62
N ASN A 278 -19.04 3.55 -9.29
CA ASN A 278 -18.44 2.41 -8.60
C ASN A 278 -19.50 1.30 -8.45
N ALA A 279 -19.46 0.31 -9.34
CA ALA A 279 -20.26 -0.91 -9.28
C ALA A 279 -19.62 -2.00 -8.39
N GLY A 280 -18.49 -1.71 -7.75
CA GLY A 280 -17.78 -2.61 -6.84
C GLY A 280 -18.21 -2.44 -5.39
N LEU A 281 -17.46 -3.08 -4.48
CA LEU A 281 -17.80 -3.20 -3.06
C LEU A 281 -16.86 -2.42 -2.13
N ALA A 282 -15.75 -1.89 -2.62
CA ALA A 282 -14.85 -1.00 -1.88
C ALA A 282 -14.77 0.40 -2.53
N PRO A 283 -14.56 1.47 -1.75
CA PRO A 283 -14.31 2.80 -2.28
C PRO A 283 -12.96 2.87 -2.99
N THR A 284 -12.83 3.74 -3.99
CA THR A 284 -11.56 4.03 -4.67
C THR A 284 -11.50 5.47 -5.12
N GLU A 285 -10.28 5.99 -5.27
CA GLU A 285 -10.04 7.25 -5.97
C GLU A 285 -10.13 7.03 -7.48
N VAL A 286 -10.72 8.00 -8.19
CA VAL A 286 -10.93 7.99 -9.65
C VAL A 286 -10.55 9.36 -10.22
N PRO A 287 -9.51 9.45 -11.07
CA PRO A 287 -9.21 10.65 -11.83
C PRO A 287 -10.17 10.74 -13.02
N LEU A 288 -10.94 11.83 -13.12
CA LEU A 288 -11.79 12.08 -14.28
C LEU A 288 -11.00 12.89 -15.31
N VAL A 289 -10.67 12.25 -16.44
CA VAL A 289 -9.90 12.84 -17.55
C VAL A 289 -10.52 12.43 -18.87
N ASP A 290 -10.74 13.39 -19.76
CA ASP A 290 -11.41 13.23 -21.04
C ASP A 290 -10.51 13.75 -22.19
N PRO A 291 -10.03 12.88 -23.09
CA PRO A 291 -9.12 13.27 -24.17
C PRO A 291 -9.87 13.92 -25.34
N LEU A 292 -9.80 15.25 -25.46
CA LEU A 292 -10.54 16.01 -26.47
C LEU A 292 -9.78 16.23 -27.78
N ALA A 293 -8.67 15.53 -28.01
CA ALA A 293 -7.76 15.81 -29.14
C ALA A 293 -8.49 15.82 -30.51
N ASP A 294 -9.18 14.73 -30.84
CA ASP A 294 -9.98 14.55 -32.06
C ASP A 294 -11.20 15.50 -32.09
N THR A 295 -11.92 15.62 -30.97
CA THR A 295 -13.09 16.52 -30.85
C THR A 295 -12.73 17.98 -31.16
N LEU A 296 -11.54 18.43 -30.75
CA LEU A 296 -11.05 19.80 -30.93
C LEU A 296 -10.44 20.07 -32.33
N GLU A 297 -10.37 19.07 -33.20
CA GLU A 297 -10.07 19.27 -34.62
C GLU A 297 -11.23 19.99 -35.35
N TYR A 298 -12.46 19.78 -34.86
CA TYR A 298 -13.70 20.26 -35.45
C TYR A 298 -14.46 21.29 -34.62
N SER A 299 -14.04 21.52 -33.38
CA SER A 299 -14.77 22.34 -32.41
C SER A 299 -13.85 23.12 -31.48
N THR A 300 -14.41 24.11 -30.79
CA THR A 300 -13.78 24.79 -29.65
C THR A 300 -14.52 24.43 -28.36
N LEU A 301 -13.78 24.24 -27.27
CA LEU A 301 -14.38 24.11 -25.94
C LEU A 301 -14.99 25.46 -25.53
N VAL A 302 -16.29 25.48 -25.25
CA VAL A 302 -17.04 26.70 -24.89
C VAL A 302 -17.55 26.69 -23.44
N ASP A 303 -17.72 25.51 -22.86
CA ASP A 303 -17.87 25.31 -21.41
C ASP A 303 -17.06 24.09 -21.00
N ALA A 304 -16.20 24.25 -19.98
CA ALA A 304 -15.34 23.21 -19.46
C ALA A 304 -16.01 22.37 -18.34
N GLY A 305 -17.20 22.74 -17.86
CA GLY A 305 -17.90 21.97 -16.83
C GLY A 305 -17.16 21.94 -15.48
N ALA A 306 -16.49 23.04 -15.12
CA ALA A 306 -15.50 23.12 -14.02
C ALA A 306 -14.23 22.24 -14.19
N GLY A 307 -13.98 21.70 -15.39
CA GLY A 307 -12.73 21.05 -15.74
C GLY A 307 -11.66 22.04 -16.20
N THR A 308 -10.41 21.58 -16.28
CA THR A 308 -9.27 22.33 -16.83
C THR A 308 -8.73 21.60 -18.06
N LEU A 309 -8.65 22.31 -19.19
CA LEU A 309 -8.08 21.81 -20.44
C LEU A 309 -6.57 22.06 -20.49
N ASP A 310 -5.77 20.99 -20.63
CA ASP A 310 -4.36 21.13 -20.94
C ASP A 310 -4.18 21.47 -22.45
N PRO A 311 -3.60 22.64 -22.78
CA PRO A 311 -3.44 23.06 -24.18
C PRO A 311 -2.48 22.19 -24.98
N LYS A 312 -1.61 21.39 -24.33
CA LYS A 312 -0.63 20.49 -24.97
C LYS A 312 -1.21 19.10 -25.21
N THR A 313 -1.71 18.45 -24.16
CA THR A 313 -2.25 17.07 -24.28
C THR A 313 -3.69 17.01 -24.79
N LYS A 314 -4.41 18.15 -24.79
CA LYS A 314 -5.85 18.25 -25.11
C LYS A 314 -6.76 17.45 -24.16
N ASN A 315 -6.24 17.07 -23.00
CA ASN A 315 -7.03 16.43 -21.95
C ASN A 315 -7.80 17.49 -21.15
N LEU A 316 -9.12 17.34 -21.08
CA LEU A 316 -9.97 18.04 -20.12
C LEU A 316 -10.01 17.21 -18.82
N SER A 317 -9.68 17.83 -17.69
CA SER A 317 -9.51 17.12 -16.42
C SER A 317 -10.25 17.78 -15.27
N TRP A 318 -10.75 16.97 -14.34
CA TRP A 318 -11.38 17.42 -13.09
C TRP A 318 -10.58 16.90 -11.87
N PRO A 319 -10.78 17.48 -10.67
CA PRO A 319 -10.17 16.95 -9.46
C PRO A 319 -10.48 15.46 -9.27
N THR A 320 -9.49 14.70 -8.80
CA THR A 320 -9.68 13.30 -8.39
C THR A 320 -10.76 13.20 -7.32
N ILE A 321 -11.69 12.28 -7.49
CA ILE A 321 -12.80 12.04 -6.56
C ILE A 321 -12.67 10.67 -5.92
N THR A 322 -13.13 10.51 -4.68
CA THR A 322 -13.36 9.19 -4.08
C THR A 322 -14.78 8.74 -4.39
N LEU A 323 -14.95 7.63 -5.12
CA LEU A 323 -16.26 7.02 -5.38
C LEU A 323 -16.53 5.88 -4.40
N ASN A 324 -17.57 6.04 -3.58
CA ASN A 324 -18.05 4.99 -2.68
C ASN A 324 -18.84 3.91 -3.45
N PRO A 325 -18.98 2.68 -2.92
CA PRO A 325 -19.78 1.63 -3.55
C PRO A 325 -21.22 2.08 -3.88
N GLY A 326 -21.65 1.84 -5.11
CA GLY A 326 -22.93 2.29 -5.65
C GLY A 326 -22.98 3.77 -6.06
N GLU A 327 -22.02 4.60 -5.64
CA GLU A 327 -21.98 6.02 -5.98
C GLU A 327 -21.75 6.24 -7.48
N THR A 328 -22.41 7.27 -8.02
CA THR A 328 -22.31 7.70 -9.40
C THR A 328 -22.06 9.20 -9.43
N GLN A 329 -21.06 9.64 -10.18
CA GLN A 329 -20.70 11.05 -10.38
C GLN A 329 -20.62 11.35 -11.87
N SER A 330 -21.12 12.52 -12.28
CA SER A 330 -21.12 12.95 -13.68
C SER A 330 -20.55 14.36 -13.82
N ARG A 331 -20.00 14.66 -14.99
CA ARG A 331 -19.56 16.01 -15.41
C ARG A 331 -20.06 16.27 -16.82
N THR A 332 -20.54 17.48 -17.07
CA THR A 332 -21.03 17.91 -18.38
C THR A 332 -20.20 19.09 -18.86
N PHE A 333 -19.74 19.04 -20.09
CA PHE A 333 -18.99 20.12 -20.75
C PHE A 333 -19.55 20.31 -22.17
N ALA A 334 -19.29 21.46 -22.79
CA ALA A 334 -19.83 21.77 -24.12
C ALA A 334 -18.75 22.28 -25.08
N VAL A 335 -18.83 21.80 -26.32
CA VAL A 335 -18.04 22.29 -27.45
C VAL A 335 -18.96 22.96 -28.48
N GLN A 336 -18.42 23.89 -29.25
CA GLN A 336 -19.09 24.49 -30.40
C GLN A 336 -18.31 24.15 -31.67
N LEU A 337 -18.96 23.57 -32.68
CA LEU A 337 -18.34 23.29 -33.97
C LEU A 337 -17.85 24.60 -34.62
N LEU A 338 -16.71 24.51 -35.31
CA LEU A 338 -16.13 25.64 -36.01
C LEU A 338 -17.09 26.21 -37.07
N ALA A 339 -17.08 27.54 -37.23
CA ALA A 339 -17.89 28.22 -38.26
C ALA A 339 -17.48 27.83 -39.69
N THR A 340 -16.23 27.39 -39.86
CA THR A 340 -15.70 26.81 -41.10
C THR A 340 -15.07 25.47 -40.74
N ILE A 341 -15.67 24.37 -41.20
CA ILE A 341 -15.17 23.01 -40.93
C ILE A 341 -13.86 22.77 -41.69
N PRO A 342 -12.77 22.30 -41.04
CA PRO A 342 -11.49 22.09 -41.71
C PRO A 342 -11.52 21.03 -42.81
N ALA A 343 -11.02 21.40 -43.99
CA ALA A 343 -10.76 20.51 -45.12
C ALA A 343 -9.36 19.84 -45.04
N THR A 344 -8.78 19.72 -43.84
CA THR A 344 -7.48 19.06 -43.62
C THR A 344 -7.52 17.60 -44.10
N PRO A 345 -6.55 17.13 -44.91
CA PRO A 345 -6.48 15.73 -45.33
C PRO A 345 -6.25 14.76 -44.17
N VAL A 346 -6.66 13.50 -44.34
CA VAL A 346 -6.47 12.43 -43.36
C VAL A 346 -5.01 11.96 -43.36
N GLY A 347 -4.41 11.84 -42.17
CA GLY A 347 -3.02 11.40 -42.02
C GLY A 347 -2.83 9.92 -42.37
N GLN A 348 -1.78 9.57 -43.12
CA GLN A 348 -1.47 8.15 -43.40
C GLN A 348 -1.12 7.34 -42.14
N SER A 349 -0.57 8.00 -41.11
CA SER A 349 -0.22 7.40 -39.81
C SER A 349 -1.35 7.43 -38.80
N ASP A 350 -2.37 8.26 -39.02
CA ASP A 350 -3.51 8.43 -38.14
C ASP A 350 -4.78 8.60 -39.01
N PRO A 351 -5.46 7.49 -39.35
CA PRO A 351 -6.62 7.50 -40.21
C PRO A 351 -7.91 7.92 -39.49
N ILE A 352 -7.85 8.22 -38.18
CA ILE A 352 -9.00 8.75 -37.44
C ILE A 352 -8.92 10.28 -37.31
N SER A 353 -7.72 10.86 -37.20
CA SER A 353 -7.53 12.31 -37.29
C SER A 353 -8.08 12.89 -38.60
N TYR A 354 -8.85 13.96 -38.47
CA TYR A 354 -9.56 14.68 -39.50
C TYR A 354 -10.42 13.78 -40.41
N ASN A 355 -11.22 12.86 -39.88
CA ASN A 355 -12.10 11.97 -40.68
C ASN A 355 -13.57 12.44 -40.84
N CYS A 356 -13.90 13.68 -40.48
CA CYS A 356 -15.27 14.24 -40.35
C CYS A 356 -16.16 13.55 -39.31
N LYS A 357 -15.58 13.01 -38.25
CA LYS A 357 -16.29 12.46 -37.09
C LYS A 357 -15.56 12.94 -35.85
N MET A 358 -16.27 13.52 -34.89
CA MET A 358 -15.73 13.75 -33.57
C MET A 358 -15.90 12.46 -32.76
N SER A 359 -14.84 11.67 -32.68
CA SER A 359 -14.72 10.54 -31.79
C SER A 359 -14.28 11.01 -30.40
N ASN A 360 -14.93 10.51 -29.36
CA ASN A 360 -14.49 10.73 -28.00
C ASN A 360 -14.80 9.54 -27.08
N GLY A 361 -13.77 9.04 -26.41
CA GLY A 361 -13.85 7.88 -25.52
C GLY A 361 -13.74 8.24 -24.03
N PHE A 362 -14.73 7.80 -23.26
CA PHE A 362 -14.68 7.74 -21.79
C PHE A 362 -15.56 6.55 -21.33
N GLY A 363 -14.92 5.42 -21.01
CA GLY A 363 -15.57 4.11 -20.81
C GLY A 363 -16.13 3.50 -22.10
N ASN A 364 -17.10 4.15 -22.73
CA ASN A 364 -17.52 3.91 -24.11
C ASN A 364 -17.06 5.04 -25.05
N ASN A 365 -17.15 4.80 -26.35
CA ASN A 365 -16.90 5.80 -27.36
C ASN A 365 -18.21 6.46 -27.81
N VAL A 366 -18.18 7.78 -28.06
CA VAL A 366 -19.26 8.55 -28.67
C VAL A 366 -18.72 9.13 -29.98
N ASP A 367 -19.45 8.89 -31.07
CA ASP A 367 -19.09 9.29 -32.42
C ASP A 367 -20.13 10.26 -32.98
N VAL A 368 -19.78 11.55 -33.07
CA VAL A 368 -20.63 12.58 -33.68
C VAL A 368 -20.18 12.81 -35.12
N LYS A 369 -21.04 12.56 -36.10
CA LYS A 369 -20.74 12.84 -37.51
C LYS A 369 -20.71 14.35 -37.73
N VAL A 370 -19.72 14.84 -38.49
CA VAL A 370 -19.59 16.25 -38.86
C VAL A 370 -19.83 16.38 -40.36
N GLU A 371 -20.49 17.45 -40.80
CA GLU A 371 -20.62 17.73 -42.24
C GLU A 371 -19.25 18.05 -42.86
N CYS A 372 -18.75 17.16 -43.74
CA CYS A 372 -17.51 17.38 -44.46
C CYS A 372 -17.62 18.55 -45.46
N PRO A 373 -16.57 19.36 -45.62
CA PRO A 373 -16.41 20.22 -46.79
C PRO A 373 -16.41 19.39 -48.10
N PRO A 374 -17.04 19.84 -49.19
CA PRO A 374 -17.16 19.08 -50.44
C PRO A 374 -15.82 18.62 -51.05
N THR A 375 -14.75 19.39 -50.85
CA THR A 375 -13.38 19.07 -51.32
C THR A 375 -12.84 17.77 -50.74
N LYS A 376 -13.30 17.37 -49.55
CA LYS A 376 -12.81 16.21 -48.81
C LYS A 376 -13.43 14.89 -49.24
N VAL A 377 -14.65 14.93 -49.79
CA VAL A 377 -15.34 13.74 -50.33
C VAL A 377 -14.54 13.13 -51.49
N VAL A 378 -13.76 13.94 -52.21
CA VAL A 378 -12.88 13.53 -53.31
C VAL A 378 -11.65 12.74 -52.81
N GLU A 379 -11.19 12.99 -51.58
CA GLU A 379 -10.02 12.34 -50.99
C GLU A 379 -10.28 10.86 -50.70
N THR A 380 -11.42 10.53 -50.10
CA THR A 380 -11.81 9.15 -49.77
C THR A 380 -11.83 8.26 -51.02
N LEU A 381 -12.34 8.78 -52.14
CA LEU A 381 -12.40 8.07 -53.43
C LEU A 381 -11.01 7.73 -54.00
N ALA A 382 -9.97 8.50 -53.65
CA ALA A 382 -8.59 8.20 -54.05
C ALA A 382 -7.92 7.12 -53.18
N THR A 383 -8.52 6.75 -52.04
CA THR A 383 -7.99 5.70 -51.14
C THR A 383 -8.41 4.27 -51.52
N GLU A 384 -9.49 4.13 -52.31
CA GLU A 384 -9.97 2.87 -52.92
C GLU A 384 -9.05 2.36 -54.05
N LEU A 385 -8.09 3.17 -54.52
CA LEU A 385 -7.08 2.72 -55.47
C LEU A 385 -6.09 1.77 -54.78
N PRO A 386 -5.80 0.57 -55.33
CA PRO A 386 -5.02 -0.46 -54.65
C PRO A 386 -3.59 0.02 -54.36
N ARG A 387 -3.33 0.31 -53.08
CA ARG A 387 -2.01 0.71 -52.57
C ARG A 387 -1.13 -0.54 -52.43
N THR A 388 -0.17 -0.74 -53.34
CA THR A 388 0.88 -1.75 -53.16
C THR A 388 1.74 -1.38 -51.94
N GLY A 389 1.56 -2.14 -50.85
CA GLY A 389 2.06 -1.78 -49.53
C GLY A 389 3.58 -1.94 -49.37
N PRO A 390 4.19 -1.38 -48.31
CA PRO A 390 5.63 -1.51 -48.08
C PRO A 390 6.11 -2.96 -48.01
N GLY A 391 5.32 -3.88 -47.44
CA GLY A 391 5.65 -5.31 -47.36
C GLY A 391 5.52 -6.04 -48.70
N GLU A 392 4.58 -5.63 -49.56
CA GLU A 392 4.45 -6.16 -50.93
C GLU A 392 5.56 -5.61 -51.82
N ASN A 393 5.93 -4.34 -51.63
CA ASN A 393 7.13 -3.76 -52.21
C ASN A 393 8.42 -4.36 -51.63
N LEU A 394 8.44 -4.86 -50.39
CA LEU A 394 9.58 -5.57 -49.81
C LEU A 394 9.64 -7.04 -50.23
N LEU A 395 8.50 -7.66 -50.52
CA LEU A 395 8.41 -8.99 -51.12
C LEU A 395 8.77 -8.91 -52.60
N PHE A 396 8.28 -7.91 -53.33
CA PHE A 396 8.67 -7.62 -54.71
C PHE A 396 10.15 -7.22 -54.76
N ALA A 397 10.61 -6.29 -53.93
CA ALA A 397 12.03 -5.96 -53.83
C ALA A 397 12.86 -7.10 -53.24
N GLY A 398 12.29 -8.03 -52.48
CA GLY A 398 12.97 -9.21 -51.91
C GLY A 398 13.03 -10.40 -52.87
N VAL A 399 12.05 -10.50 -53.76
CA VAL A 399 12.04 -11.39 -54.93
C VAL A 399 12.96 -10.81 -55.99
N VAL A 400 12.90 -9.52 -56.31
CA VAL A 400 13.85 -8.83 -57.19
C VAL A 400 15.26 -8.83 -56.59
N PHE A 401 15.44 -8.60 -55.29
CA PHE A 401 16.74 -8.69 -54.61
C PHE A 401 17.19 -10.14 -54.43
N GLY A 402 16.28 -11.09 -54.30
CA GLY A 402 16.59 -12.53 -54.30
C GLY A 402 17.03 -12.99 -55.69
N ILE A 403 16.35 -12.52 -56.74
CA ILE A 403 16.68 -12.69 -58.16
C ILE A 403 18.00 -11.98 -58.48
N VAL A 404 18.23 -10.76 -58.01
CA VAL A 404 19.47 -9.98 -58.20
C VAL A 404 20.62 -10.54 -57.35
N THR A 405 20.37 -10.99 -56.12
CA THR A 405 21.38 -11.62 -55.25
C THR A 405 21.72 -13.02 -55.73
N TYR A 406 20.73 -13.76 -56.24
CA TYR A 406 20.96 -14.97 -57.02
C TYR A 406 21.77 -14.61 -58.26
N PHE A 407 21.37 -13.65 -59.11
CA PHE A 407 22.15 -13.22 -60.28
C PHE A 407 23.54 -12.66 -59.90
N PHE A 408 23.75 -12.14 -58.70
CA PHE A 408 25.02 -11.61 -58.19
C PHE A 408 25.94 -12.70 -57.63
N LEU A 409 25.42 -13.64 -56.84
CA LEU A 409 26.12 -14.87 -56.44
C LEU A 409 26.43 -15.71 -57.67
N ARG A 410 25.47 -15.84 -58.59
CA ARG A 410 25.59 -16.47 -59.91
C ARG A 410 26.58 -15.72 -60.79
N SER A 411 26.67 -14.39 -60.75
CA SER A 411 27.69 -13.55 -61.44
C SER A 411 29.04 -13.53 -60.74
N LYS A 412 29.11 -13.94 -59.46
CA LYS A 412 30.36 -14.24 -58.76
C LYS A 412 30.79 -15.70 -58.92
N GLN A 413 29.86 -16.59 -59.23
CA GLN A 413 30.10 -17.99 -59.58
C GLN A 413 30.53 -18.08 -61.05
N LEU A 414 29.73 -17.53 -61.97
CA LEU A 414 30.13 -16.87 -63.23
C LEU A 414 31.01 -15.62 -62.96
N GLY A 415 31.80 -15.64 -61.88
CA GLY A 415 32.86 -14.72 -61.45
C GLY A 415 34.18 -15.48 -61.21
N LYS A 416 34.10 -16.80 -61.00
CA LYS A 416 35.21 -17.75 -60.89
C LYS A 416 35.27 -18.73 -62.08
N GLU A 417 34.14 -19.09 -62.66
CA GLU A 417 33.98 -20.10 -63.73
C GLU A 417 34.73 -19.78 -65.04
N VAL A 418 34.42 -18.72 -65.80
CA VAL A 418 35.15 -18.40 -67.07
C VAL A 418 36.59 -17.93 -66.82
N ARG A 419 36.93 -17.47 -65.61
CA ARG A 419 38.32 -17.15 -65.20
C ARG A 419 39.19 -18.42 -65.20
N LEU A 420 38.57 -19.58 -65.11
CA LEU A 420 39.19 -20.90 -65.31
C LEU A 420 39.14 -21.29 -66.79
N ILE A 421 37.98 -21.23 -67.46
CA ILE A 421 37.85 -21.57 -68.91
C ILE A 421 38.84 -20.78 -69.79
N ARG A 422 38.96 -19.47 -69.58
CA ARG A 422 39.85 -18.58 -70.35
C ARG A 422 41.34 -18.82 -70.05
N ARG A 423 41.66 -19.37 -68.88
CA ARG A 423 43.01 -19.83 -68.52
C ARG A 423 43.32 -21.14 -69.25
N ASP A 424 42.37 -22.05 -69.31
CA ASP A 424 42.57 -23.42 -69.80
C ASP A 424 42.59 -23.50 -71.35
N LEU A 425 41.87 -22.60 -72.04
CA LEU A 425 41.94 -22.40 -73.50
C LEU A 425 43.27 -21.79 -73.96
N ASN A 426 43.73 -20.72 -73.30
CA ASN A 426 45.00 -20.07 -73.64
C ASN A 426 46.22 -20.95 -73.31
N ALA A 427 46.03 -22.04 -72.56
CA ALA A 427 47.05 -23.04 -72.25
C ALA A 427 47.06 -24.25 -73.20
N GLY A 428 46.15 -24.32 -74.19
CA GLY A 428 46.08 -25.42 -75.16
C GLY A 428 45.64 -26.76 -74.57
N THR A 429 44.91 -26.75 -73.45
CA THR A 429 44.55 -27.94 -72.65
C THR A 429 43.11 -28.43 -72.81
N ILE A 430 42.35 -27.88 -73.77
CA ILE A 430 40.98 -28.30 -74.15
C ILE A 430 40.83 -28.24 -75.67
#